data_AF-A0AA51UH18-F1
#
_entry.id   AF-A0AA51UH18-F1
#
_cell.length_a   1.000
_cell.length_b   1.000
_cell.length_c   1.000
_cell.angle_alpha   90.00
_cell.angle_beta   90.00
_cell.angle_gamma   90.00
#
_symmetry.space_group_name_H-M   'P 1'
#
loop_
_entity.id
_entity.type
_entity.pdbx_description
1 polymer ?
#
loop_
_entity_poly.entity_id
_entity_poly.type
_entity_poly.pdbx_seq_one_letter_code
_entity_poly.pdbx_strand_id
1 'polypeptide(L)'
;MKTERKILVCENGKLVLKKISLEYKGSNGETAYLFEPEKKVENKTESIYERIENNFLLIGLLKKVDMSKLSDEEVQNLMLRKHEKEEMFLRSGRAKGYSLGVDINPDDILRYYISLTPQERIALECKP
;
A
#
# COMPACT_ATOMS: atom_id res chain seq x y z
N MET A 1 -4.89 -36.20 -7.06
CA MET A 1 -4.89 -34.91 -7.79
C MET A 1 -6.34 -34.50 -8.01
N LYS A 2 -6.77 -33.31 -7.55
CA LYS A 2 -8.12 -32.79 -7.85
C LYS A 2 -8.10 -32.12 -9.22
N THR A 3 -9.01 -32.49 -10.11
CA THR A 3 -9.15 -31.92 -11.45
C THR A 3 -9.50 -30.43 -11.36
N GLU A 4 -8.67 -29.55 -11.93
CA GLU A 4 -8.97 -28.11 -11.97
C GLU A 4 -10.19 -27.85 -12.86
N ARG A 5 -11.19 -27.13 -12.34
CA ARG A 5 -12.38 -26.72 -13.11
C ARG A 5 -12.23 -25.27 -13.52
N LYS A 6 -12.29 -25.00 -14.83
CA LYS A 6 -12.19 -23.66 -15.42
C LYS A 6 -13.38 -23.42 -16.34
N ILE A 7 -13.83 -22.18 -16.43
CA ILE A 7 -14.92 -21.75 -17.31
C ILE A 7 -14.52 -20.49 -18.07
N LEU A 8 -14.97 -20.38 -19.31
CA LEU A 8 -14.78 -19.18 -20.13
C LEU A 8 -15.91 -18.19 -19.81
N VAL A 9 -15.57 -16.97 -19.42
CA VAL A 9 -16.51 -15.88 -19.13
C VAL A 9 -16.19 -14.67 -20.00
N CYS A 10 -17.21 -13.91 -20.38
CA CYS A 10 -17.04 -12.65 -21.09
C CYS A 10 -16.95 -11.50 -20.07
N GLU A 11 -15.76 -10.95 -19.85
CA GLU A 11 -15.53 -9.78 -18.99
C GLU A 11 -15.11 -8.60 -19.88
N ASN A 12 -15.81 -7.46 -19.77
CA ASN A 12 -15.50 -6.23 -20.52
C ASN A 12 -15.33 -6.44 -22.04
N GLY A 13 -16.16 -7.29 -22.63
CA GLY A 13 -16.12 -7.61 -24.07
C GLY A 13 -14.98 -8.53 -24.51
N LYS A 14 -14.24 -9.13 -23.56
CA LYS A 14 -13.18 -10.11 -23.83
C LYS A 14 -13.50 -11.44 -23.16
N LEU A 15 -13.16 -12.54 -23.83
CA LEU A 15 -13.27 -13.89 -23.26
C LEU A 15 -12.07 -14.17 -22.33
N VAL A 16 -12.35 -14.49 -21.08
CA VAL A 16 -11.36 -14.76 -20.03
C VAL A 16 -11.65 -16.13 -19.41
N LEU A 17 -10.60 -16.92 -19.16
CA LEU A 17 -10.71 -18.23 -18.54
C LEU A 17 -10.57 -18.09 -17.00
N LYS A 18 -11.65 -18.30 -16.25
CA LYS A 18 -11.64 -18.24 -14.78
C LYS A 18 -11.62 -19.62 -14.16
N LYS A 19 -10.89 -19.77 -13.05
CA LYS A 19 -10.88 -21.00 -12.26
C LYS A 19 -11.99 -20.97 -11.21
N ILE A 20 -12.76 -22.04 -11.11
CA ILE A 20 -13.90 -22.13 -10.20
C ILE A 20 -13.39 -22.58 -8.82
N SER A 21 -13.62 -21.74 -7.81
CA SER A 21 -13.38 -22.04 -6.39
C SER A 21 -14.55 -22.80 -5.76
N LEU A 22 -15.78 -22.33 -6.02
CA LEU A 22 -17.00 -22.95 -5.53
C LEU A 22 -18.09 -22.91 -6.61
N GLU A 23 -18.94 -23.93 -6.64
CA GLU A 23 -20.13 -23.99 -7.48
C GLU A 23 -21.33 -24.17 -6.55
N TYR A 24 -22.34 -23.31 -6.68
CA TYR A 24 -23.60 -23.40 -5.95
C TYR A 24 -24.75 -23.54 -6.95
N LYS A 25 -25.57 -24.57 -6.80
CA LYS A 25 -26.80 -24.75 -7.59
C LYS A 25 -27.99 -24.33 -6.76
N GLY A 26 -28.70 -23.30 -7.21
CA GLY A 26 -29.96 -22.85 -6.64
C GLY A 26 -31.09 -23.83 -6.95
N SER A 27 -32.15 -23.78 -6.15
CA SER A 27 -33.36 -24.59 -6.31
C SER A 27 -34.18 -24.27 -7.57
N ASN A 28 -33.89 -23.14 -8.22
CA ASN A 28 -34.47 -22.70 -9.49
C ASN A 28 -33.71 -23.18 -10.74
N GLY A 29 -32.66 -24.01 -10.57
CA GLY A 29 -31.82 -24.50 -11.66
C GLY A 29 -30.70 -23.55 -12.07
N GLU A 30 -30.60 -22.37 -11.46
CA GLU A 30 -29.47 -21.46 -11.69
C GLU A 30 -28.20 -21.96 -10.99
N THR A 31 -27.06 -21.80 -11.64
CA THR A 31 -25.75 -22.15 -11.08
C THR A 31 -24.92 -20.89 -10.90
N ALA A 32 -24.53 -20.60 -9.66
CA ALA A 32 -23.63 -19.52 -9.30
C ALA A 32 -22.21 -20.09 -9.11
N TYR A 33 -21.21 -19.39 -9.65
CA TYR A 33 -19.81 -19.76 -9.51
C TYR A 33 -19.07 -18.70 -8.69
N LEU A 34 -18.34 -19.14 -7.66
CA LEU A 34 -17.32 -18.34 -7.01
C LEU A 34 -16.00 -18.64 -7.70
N PHE A 35 -15.35 -17.64 -8.29
CA PHE A 35 -14.05 -17.82 -8.93
C PHE A 35 -12.92 -17.72 -7.90
N GLU A 36 -11.84 -18.48 -8.10
CA GLU A 36 -10.60 -18.22 -7.38
C GLU A 36 -10.16 -16.79 -7.71
N PRO A 37 -9.77 -15.96 -6.72
CA PRO A 37 -9.21 -14.66 -7.01
C PRO A 37 -8.01 -14.89 -7.92
N GLU A 38 -8.07 -14.34 -9.13
CA GLU A 38 -6.92 -14.34 -10.02
C GLU A 38 -5.80 -13.67 -9.24
N LYS A 39 -4.77 -14.44 -8.89
CA LYS A 39 -3.49 -13.84 -8.55
C LYS A 39 -3.05 -13.11 -9.81
N LYS A 40 -3.44 -11.84 -9.92
CA LYS A 40 -2.73 -10.86 -10.71
C LYS A 40 -1.33 -10.83 -10.13
N VAL A 41 -0.48 -11.72 -10.62
CA VAL A 41 0.97 -11.57 -10.51
C VAL A 41 1.33 -10.46 -11.48
N GLU A 42 0.86 -9.24 -11.19
CA GLU A 42 1.63 -8.08 -11.57
C GLU A 42 2.85 -8.15 -10.65
N ASN A 43 3.97 -8.69 -11.15
CA ASN A 43 5.28 -8.29 -10.64
C ASN A 43 5.45 -6.80 -10.96
N LYS A 44 4.70 -5.93 -10.28
CA LYS A 44 5.11 -4.55 -10.11
C LYS A 44 6.33 -4.66 -9.22
N THR A 45 7.51 -4.52 -9.82
CA THR A 45 8.64 -3.94 -9.09
C THR A 45 8.08 -2.68 -8.43
N GLU A 46 7.81 -2.78 -7.13
CA GLU A 46 7.37 -1.67 -6.30
C GLU A 46 8.31 -0.51 -6.60
N SER A 47 7.75 0.60 -7.10
CA SER A 47 8.58 1.75 -7.43
C SER A 47 9.31 2.21 -6.16
N ILE A 48 10.50 2.78 -6.30
CA ILE A 48 11.26 3.28 -5.14
C ILE A 48 10.40 4.24 -4.30
N TYR A 49 9.57 5.06 -4.96
CA TYR A 49 8.61 5.95 -4.33
C TYR A 49 7.53 5.22 -3.52
N GLU A 50 6.89 4.18 -4.08
CA GLU A 50 5.91 3.36 -3.36
C GLU A 50 6.55 2.67 -2.14
N ARG A 51 7.78 2.17 -2.28
CA ARG A 51 8.51 1.53 -1.18
C ARG A 51 8.86 2.53 -0.07
N ILE A 52 9.26 3.76 -0.41
CA ILE A 52 9.50 4.83 0.57
C ILE A 52 8.21 5.16 1.31
N GLU A 53 7.11 5.39 0.57
CA GLU A 53 5.81 5.71 1.15
C GLU A 53 5.31 4.59 2.07
N ASN A 54 5.46 3.33 1.64
CA ASN A 54 5.12 2.18 2.46
C ASN A 54 5.97 2.08 3.74
N ASN A 55 7.26 2.46 3.69
CA ASN A 55 8.08 2.54 4.90
C ASN A 55 7.60 3.64 5.85
N PHE A 56 7.23 4.81 5.35
CA PHE A 56 6.65 5.86 6.18
C PHE A 56 5.30 5.47 6.80
N LEU A 57 4.45 4.75 6.06
CA LEU A 57 3.21 4.16 6.59
C LEU A 57 3.51 3.08 7.65
N LEU A 58 4.54 2.25 7.43
CA LEU A 58 4.94 1.18 8.34
C LEU A 58 5.36 1.75 9.69
N ILE A 59 6.23 2.75 9.70
CA ILE A 59 6.68 3.43 10.93
C ILE A 59 5.63 4.41 11.48
N GLY A 60 4.48 4.54 10.80
CA GLY A 60 3.34 5.35 11.23
C GLY A 60 3.52 6.86 11.11
N LEU A 61 4.58 7.30 10.41
CA LEU A 61 4.79 8.70 10.05
C LEU A 61 3.66 9.20 9.13
N LEU A 62 3.20 8.33 8.22
CA LEU A 62 2.01 8.56 7.39
C LEU A 62 0.83 7.71 7.84
N LYS A 63 -0.37 8.19 7.50
CA LYS A 63 -1.64 7.45 7.66
C LYS A 63 -2.44 7.52 6.37
N LYS A 64 -3.16 6.44 6.04
CA LYS A 64 -4.11 6.44 4.92
C LYS A 64 -5.35 7.23 5.34
N VAL A 65 -5.74 8.21 4.53
CA VAL A 65 -6.93 9.04 4.72
C VAL A 65 -7.82 8.89 3.49
N ASP A 66 -9.11 8.74 3.69
CA ASP A 66 -10.08 8.77 2.60
C ASP A 66 -10.31 10.21 2.16
N MET A 67 -9.88 10.54 0.95
CA MET A 67 -9.95 11.89 0.38
C MET A 67 -11.23 12.09 -0.46
N SER A 68 -12.07 11.07 -0.64
CA SER A 68 -13.21 11.11 -1.58
C SER A 68 -14.29 12.13 -1.23
N LYS A 69 -14.32 12.61 0.01
CA LYS A 69 -15.31 13.57 0.54
C LYS A 69 -14.72 14.93 0.87
N LEU A 70 -13.45 15.16 0.57
CA LEU A 70 -12.76 16.40 0.91
C LEU A 70 -12.82 17.38 -0.26
N SER A 71 -12.87 18.66 0.05
CA SER A 71 -12.65 19.72 -0.92
C SER A 71 -11.20 19.77 -1.41
N ASP A 72 -10.97 20.36 -2.57
CA ASP A 72 -9.62 20.51 -3.12
C ASP A 72 -8.68 21.27 -2.16
N GLU A 73 -9.20 22.29 -1.46
CA GLU A 73 -8.43 23.05 -0.47
C GLU A 73 -8.01 22.18 0.73
N GLU A 74 -8.90 21.32 1.22
CA GLU A 74 -8.60 20.38 2.30
C GLU A 74 -7.58 19.33 1.85
N VAL A 75 -7.68 18.83 0.61
CA VAL A 75 -6.71 17.91 0.02
C VAL A 75 -5.33 18.57 -0.07
N GLN A 76 -5.24 19.81 -0.57
CA GLN A 76 -3.97 20.54 -0.65
C GLN A 76 -3.34 20.78 0.72
N ASN A 77 -4.14 21.18 1.71
CA ASN A 77 -3.66 21.36 3.07
C ASN A 77 -3.15 20.06 3.71
N LEU A 78 -3.81 18.93 3.46
CA LEU A 78 -3.34 17.62 3.92
C LEU A 78 -2.05 17.19 3.22
N MET A 79 -1.94 17.44 1.92
CA MET A 79 -0.72 17.17 1.15
C MET A 79 0.45 18.01 1.65
N LEU A 80 0.23 19.28 1.97
CA LEU A 80 1.27 20.15 2.54
C LEU A 80 1.75 19.60 3.90
N ARG A 81 0.82 19.32 4.81
CA ARG A 81 1.14 18.74 6.13
C ARG A 81 1.85 17.39 6.03
N LYS A 82 1.51 16.57 5.03
CA LYS A 82 2.23 15.33 4.71
C LYS A 82 3.70 15.64 4.40
N HIS A 83 3.97 16.56 3.48
CA HIS A 83 5.34 16.90 3.07
C HIS A 83 6.15 17.50 4.23
N GLU A 84 5.56 18.38 5.04
CA GLU A 84 6.22 18.96 6.21
C GLU A 84 6.69 17.90 7.21
N LYS A 85 5.84 16.90 7.48
CA LYS A 85 6.18 15.78 8.38
C LYS A 85 7.30 14.91 7.83
N GLU A 86 7.22 14.55 6.56
CA GLU A 86 8.27 13.79 5.88
C GLU A 86 9.60 14.55 5.93
N GLU A 87 9.57 15.85 5.61
CA GLU A 87 10.77 16.68 5.61
C GLU A 87 11.39 16.82 7.01
N MET A 88 10.57 17.00 8.05
CA MET A 88 11.05 17.05 9.43
C MET A 88 11.76 15.74 9.83
N PHE A 89 11.18 14.59 9.50
CA PHE A 89 11.78 13.28 9.75
C PHE A 89 13.11 13.13 9.00
N LEU A 90 13.14 13.46 7.71
CA LEU A 90 14.34 13.39 6.87
C LEU A 90 15.46 14.31 7.36
N ARG A 91 15.13 15.55 7.74
CA ARG A 91 16.08 16.53 8.30
C ARG A 91 16.67 16.02 9.60
N SER A 92 15.85 15.45 10.48
CA SER A 92 16.30 14.88 11.75
C SER A 92 17.29 13.72 11.53
N GLY A 93 17.01 12.84 10.57
CA GLY A 93 17.94 11.76 10.22
C GLY A 93 19.26 12.26 9.62
N ARG A 94 19.21 13.29 8.76
CA ARG A 94 20.44 13.93 8.23
C ARG A 94 21.28 14.54 9.35
N ALA A 95 20.65 15.18 10.35
CA ALA A 95 21.36 15.73 11.50
C ALA A 95 22.06 14.65 12.35
N LYS A 96 21.56 13.41 12.33
CA LYS A 96 22.19 12.24 12.94
C LYS A 96 23.17 11.48 12.03
N GLY A 97 23.44 12.01 10.83
CA GLY A 97 24.41 11.42 9.89
C GLY A 97 23.85 10.36 8.93
N TYR A 98 22.53 10.19 8.84
CA TYR A 98 21.91 9.28 7.87
C TYR A 98 21.75 9.95 6.49
N SER A 99 21.94 9.18 5.42
CA SER A 99 21.81 9.64 4.04
C SER A 99 20.35 9.63 3.56
N LEU A 100 19.50 10.50 4.14
CA LEU A 100 18.06 10.57 3.86
C LEU A 100 17.70 11.70 2.87
N GLY A 101 18.18 11.58 1.63
CA GLY A 101 18.11 12.61 0.57
C GLY A 101 17.27 12.22 -0.66
N VAL A 102 17.57 12.83 -1.81
CA VAL A 102 16.86 12.61 -3.10
C VAL A 102 16.94 11.14 -3.56
N ASP A 103 18.02 10.45 -3.20
CA ASP A 103 18.24 9.01 -3.48
C ASP A 103 18.25 8.19 -2.19
N ILE A 104 17.28 8.44 -1.30
CA ILE A 104 17.16 7.71 -0.05
C ILE A 104 16.95 6.21 -0.30
N ASN A 105 17.82 5.38 0.29
CA ASN A 105 17.55 3.95 0.34
C ASN A 105 16.42 3.72 1.37
N PRO A 106 15.31 3.05 1.00
CA PRO A 106 14.22 2.80 1.93
C PRO A 106 14.65 2.04 3.19
N ASP A 107 15.70 1.25 3.11
CA ASP A 107 16.24 0.53 4.27
C ASP A 107 16.91 1.48 5.28
N ASP A 108 17.44 2.62 4.81
CA ASP A 108 18.02 3.64 5.68
C ASP A 108 16.95 4.42 6.47
N ILE A 109 15.72 4.50 5.94
CA ILE A 109 14.56 5.02 6.70
C ILE A 109 14.29 4.14 7.92
N LEU A 110 14.25 2.82 7.73
CA LEU A 110 14.01 1.87 8.81
C LEU A 110 15.16 1.86 9.82
N ARG A 111 16.41 1.89 9.35
CA ARG A 111 17.59 1.95 10.23
C ARG A 111 17.57 3.20 11.09
N TYR A 112 17.26 4.35 10.49
CA TYR A 112 17.11 5.58 11.24
C TYR A 112 15.98 5.48 12.28
N TYR A 113 14.80 5.02 11.88
CA TYR A 113 13.67 4.82 12.81
C TYR A 113 14.01 3.91 14.00
N ILE A 114 14.71 2.79 13.76
CA ILE A 114 15.15 1.86 14.81
C ILE A 114 16.12 2.55 15.78
N SER A 115 16.98 3.45 15.27
CA SER A 115 17.93 4.21 16.08
C SER A 115 17.30 5.29 16.97
N LEU A 116 16.02 5.63 16.75
CA LEU A 116 15.31 6.61 17.55
C LEU A 116 14.93 6.04 18.92
N THR A 117 15.08 6.87 19.94
CA THR A 117 14.48 6.62 21.26
C THR A 117 12.95 6.74 21.20
N PRO A 118 12.21 6.15 22.16
CA PRO A 118 10.76 6.29 22.21
C PRO A 118 10.28 7.75 22.24
N GLN A 119 10.99 8.62 22.95
CA GLN A 119 10.68 10.05 23.04
C GLN A 119 10.85 10.74 21.67
N GLU A 120 11.90 10.39 20.93
CA GLU A 120 12.13 10.93 19.59
C GLU A 120 11.10 10.42 18.58
N ARG A 121 10.66 9.17 18.70
CA ARG A 121 9.56 8.64 17.87
C ARG A 121 8.26 9.40 18.11
N ILE A 122 7.93 9.69 19.37
CA ILE A 122 6.77 10.51 19.71
C ILE A 122 6.91 11.92 19.14
N ALA A 123 8.08 12.55 19.30
CA ALA A 123 8.34 13.90 18.80
C ALA A 123 8.25 14.01 17.27
N LEU A 124 8.59 12.93 16.56
CA LEU A 124 8.48 12.82 15.10
C LEU A 124 7.15 12.22 14.64
N GLU A 125 6.17 12.07 15.53
CA GLU A 125 4.86 11.47 15.25
C GLU A 125 4.92 10.07 14.61
N CYS A 126 5.99 9.32 14.87
CA CYS A 126 6.12 7.94 14.47
C CYS A 126 5.39 7.02 15.45
N LYS A 127 5.19 5.76 15.07
CA LYS A 127 4.80 4.70 16.00
C LYS A 127 5.86 4.60 17.11
N PRO A 128 5.46 4.57 18.40
CA PRO A 128 6.38 4.42 19.51
C PRO A 128 7.16 3.09 19.44
#